data_AF-A0AAW0IB95-F1
#
_entry.id   AF-A0AAW0IB95-F1
#
_cell.length_a   1.000
_cell.length_b   1.000
_cell.length_c   1.000
_cell.angle_alpha   90.00
_cell.angle_beta   90.00
_cell.angle_gamma   90.00
#
_symmetry.space_group_name_H-M   'P 1'
#
loop_
_entity.id
_entity.type
_entity.pdbx_description
1 polymer ?
#
loop_
_entity_poly.entity_id
_entity_poly.type
_entity_poly.pdbx_seq_one_letter_code
_entity_poly.pdbx_strand_id
1 'polypeptide(L)' 'MDVCGCDLAQGGFFIKNGDYLCTLDYQRMYGTRCHGCGEFVEGEVVTALGKTYHPNCFACTICK' A
#
# COMPACT_ATOMS: atom_id res chain seq x y z
N MET A 1 16.59 12.36 6.69
CA MET A 1 16.36 11.61 7.95
C MET A 1 15.49 10.43 7.57
N ASP A 2 16.07 9.24 7.51
CA ASP A 2 15.37 7.99 7.24
C ASP A 2 14.37 7.72 8.37
N VAL A 3 13.07 7.74 8.07
CA VAL A 3 11.98 7.62 9.07
C VAL A 3 12.05 6.32 9.86
N CYS A 4 12.40 5.20 9.22
CA CYS A 4 12.55 3.88 9.86
C CYS A 4 13.98 3.55 10.32
N GLY A 5 15.01 4.27 9.86
CA GLY A 5 16.43 3.88 10.03
C GLY A 5 16.81 2.51 9.41
N CYS A 6 15.97 1.99 8.51
CA CYS A 6 16.15 0.68 7.90
C CYS A 6 17.01 0.77 6.64
N ASP A 7 17.89 -0.22 6.44
CA ASP A 7 18.88 -0.22 5.36
C ASP A 7 18.17 -0.29 4.00
N LEU A 8 18.17 0.83 3.27
CA LEU A 8 17.54 0.97 1.95
C LEU A 8 18.21 0.11 0.87
N ALA A 9 19.36 -0.55 1.16
CA ALA A 9 20.02 -1.44 0.21
C ALA A 9 19.46 -2.87 0.24
N GLN A 10 18.73 -3.26 1.30
CA GLN A 10 18.12 -4.60 1.40
C GLN A 10 16.67 -4.68 0.88
N GLY A 11 16.01 -3.54 0.62
CA GLY A 11 14.65 -3.47 0.09
C GLY A 11 14.50 -2.37 -0.97
N GLY A 12 13.41 -2.39 -1.73
CA GLY A 12 13.10 -1.28 -2.63
C GLY A 12 12.95 0.04 -1.87
N PHE A 13 13.37 1.14 -2.49
CA PHE A 13 13.18 2.50 -1.96
C PHE A 13 12.35 3.35 -2.92
N PHE A 14 11.64 4.33 -2.37
CA PHE A 14 10.82 5.30 -3.09
C PHE A 14 11.36 6.70 -2.83
N ILE A 15 11.49 7.52 -3.87
CA ILE A 15 11.89 8.93 -3.73
C ILE A 15 10.65 9.79 -3.88
N LYS A 16 10.35 10.62 -2.86
CA LYS A 16 9.23 11.56 -2.91
C LYS A 16 9.61 12.87 -2.24
N ASN A 17 9.39 13.99 -2.94
CA ASN A 17 9.76 15.34 -2.49
C ASN A 17 11.25 15.51 -2.10
N GLY A 18 12.14 14.66 -2.61
CA GLY A 18 13.57 14.66 -2.25
C GLY A 18 13.92 13.78 -1.05
N ASP A 19 12.94 13.17 -0.40
CA ASP A 19 13.13 12.20 0.68
C ASP A 19 13.16 10.76 0.14
N TYR A 20 14.04 9.95 0.73
CA TYR A 20 14.14 8.52 0.48
C TYR A 20 13.31 7.77 1.52
N LEU A 21 12.35 6.99 1.04
CA LEU A 21 11.41 6.25 1.87
C LEU A 21 11.56 4.77 1.58
N CYS A 22 11.66 3.95 2.63
CA CYS A 22 11.51 2.51 2.46
C CYS A 22 10.07 2.17 2.03
N THR A 23 9.86 0.99 1.42
CA THR A 23 8.52 0.52 1.04
C THR A 23 7.51 0.64 2.17
N LEU A 24 7.91 0.27 3.40
CA LEU A 24 7.02 0.29 4.56
C LEU A 24 6.62 1.72 4.98
N ASP A 25 7.55 2.66 4.98
CA ASP A 25 7.28 4.06 5.33
C ASP A 25 6.42 4.73 4.25
N TYR A 26 6.72 4.43 2.99
CA TYR A 26 5.89 4.88 1.87
C TYR A 26 4.46 4.37 2.01
N GLN A 27 4.28 3.09 2.33
CA GLN A 27 2.96 2.51 2.58
C GLN A 27 2.27 3.11 3.81
N ARG A 28 3.00 3.34 4.90
CA ARG A 28 2.41 3.93 6.11
C ARG A 28 1.94 5.37 5.89
N MET A 29 2.69 6.17 5.14
CA MET A 29 2.39 7.59 4.92
C MET A 29 1.44 7.81 3.74
N TYR A 30 1.57 7.01 2.67
CA TYR A 30 0.89 7.23 1.39
C TYR A 30 0.17 5.99 0.86
N GLY A 31 0.28 4.85 1.52
CA GLY A 31 -0.35 3.61 1.10
C GLY A 31 -1.85 3.67 1.30
N THR A 32 -2.58 3.21 0.28
CA THR A 32 -4.01 2.98 0.37
C THR A 32 -4.26 1.63 1.04
N ARG A 33 -5.27 1.55 1.92
CA ARG A 33 -5.67 0.29 2.55
C ARG A 33 -6.84 -0.33 1.82
N CYS A 34 -6.79 -1.65 1.67
CA CYS A 34 -7.89 -2.46 1.17
C CYS A 34 -9.04 -2.41 2.18
N HIS A 35 -10.22 -2.01 1.74
CA HIS A 35 -11.40 -2.00 2.59
C HIS A 35 -11.93 -3.42 2.90
N GLY A 36 -11.50 -4.43 2.13
CA GLY A 36 -11.90 -5.83 2.33
C GLY A 36 -11.11 -6.56 3.41
N CYS A 37 -9.79 -6.36 3.49
CA CYS A 37 -8.91 -7.06 4.44
C CYS A 37 -8.18 -6.14 5.43
N GLY A 38 -8.16 -4.82 5.20
CA GLY A 38 -7.47 -3.84 6.05
C GLY A 38 -5.99 -3.62 5.71
N GLU A 39 -5.38 -4.53 4.94
CA GLU A 39 -3.97 -4.47 4.54
C GLU A 39 -3.72 -3.44 3.43
N PHE A 40 -2.46 -3.01 3.29
CA PHE A 40 -2.08 -2.11 2.21
C PHE A 40 -2.25 -2.78 0.85
N VAL A 41 -2.80 -2.03 -0.11
CA VAL A 41 -2.88 -2.50 -1.49
C VAL A 41 -1.56 -2.22 -2.21
N GLU A 42 -1.06 -3.22 -2.93
CA GLU A 42 0.17 -3.15 -3.70
C GLU A 42 -0.15 -3.53 -5.16
N GLY A 43 0.39 -2.79 -6.12
CA GLY A 43 0.19 -3.08 -7.54
C GLY A 43 -1.21 -2.77 -8.05
N GLU A 44 -1.88 -3.76 -8.64
CA GLU A 44 -3.19 -3.60 -9.26
C GLU A 44 -4.31 -3.60 -8.21
N VAL A 45 -5.22 -2.63 -8.34
CA VAL A 45 -6.26 -2.38 -7.35
C VAL A 45 -7.61 -2.11 -8.02
N VAL A 46 -8.68 -2.47 -7.32
CA VAL A 46 -10.04 -2.16 -7.74
C VAL A 46 -10.58 -1.04 -6.86
N THR A 47 -11.06 0.03 -7.48
CA THR A 47 -11.72 1.13 -6.75
C THR A 47 -13.20 1.16 -7.11
N ALA A 48 -14.06 1.03 -6.09
CA ALA A 48 -15.51 1.05 -6.25
C ALA A 48 -16.12 1.90 -5.12
N LEU A 49 -17.02 2.81 -5.46
CA LEU A 49 -17.72 3.68 -4.49
C LEU A 49 -16.77 4.44 -3.55
N GLY A 50 -15.61 4.88 -4.05
CA GLY A 50 -14.60 5.59 -3.25
C GLY A 50 -13.80 4.73 -2.28
N LYS A 51 -13.95 3.40 -2.35
CA LYS A 51 -13.19 2.43 -1.55
C LYS A 51 -12.28 1.62 -2.46
N THR A 52 -11.08 1.32 -1.98
CA THR A 52 -10.09 0.52 -2.71
C THR A 52 -10.00 -0.87 -2.14
N TYR A 53 -9.83 -1.87 -3.01
CA TYR A 53 -9.79 -3.28 -2.67
C TYR A 53 -8.69 -3.97 -3.47
N HIS A 54 -8.10 -5.04 -2.91
CA HIS A 54 -7.38 -6.00 -3.73
C HIS A 54 -8.35 -6.66 -4.73
N PRO A 55 -7.90 -7.06 -5.92
CA PRO A 55 -8.73 -7.77 -6.89
C PRO A 55 -9.43 -9.01 -6.29
N ASN A 56 -8.72 -9.75 -5.44
CA ASN A 56 -9.25 -10.93 -4.74
C ASN A 56 -10.18 -10.58 -3.57
N CYS A 57 -10.11 -9.36 -3.04
CA CYS A 57 -10.98 -8.89 -1.96
C CYS A 57 -12.29 -8.28 -2.49
N PHE A 58 -12.30 -7.81 -3.74
CA PHE A 58 -13.49 -7.29 -4.39
C PHE A 58 -14.35 -8.43 -4.97
N ALA A 59 -14.96 -9.20 -4.07
CA ALA A 59 -15.86 -10.29 -4.42
C ALA A 59 -17.23 -10.11 -3.74
N CYS A 60 -18.28 -10.62 -4.40
CA CYS A 60 -19.64 -10.55 -3.88
C CYS A 60 -19.73 -11.25 -2.52
N THR A 61 -20.18 -10.53 -1.48
CA THR A 61 -20.31 -11.09 -0.13
C THR A 61 -21.39 -12.18 -0.02
N ILE A 62 -22.23 -12.33 -1.04
CA ILE A 62 -23.34 -13.28 -1.08
C ILE A 62 -22.92 -14.60 -1.77
N CYS A 63 -22.09 -14.54 -2.80
CA CYS A 63 -21.81 -15.68 -3.68
C CYS A 63 -20.31 -15.95 -3.89
N LYS A 64 -19.47 -15.65 -2.89
CA LYS A 64 -18.04 -16.02 -2.94
C LYS A 64 -17.84 -17.49 -3.27
#